data_AF-X1E584-F1
#
_entry.id   AF-X1E584-F1
#
_cell.length_a   1.000
_cell.length_b   1.000
_cell.length_c   1.000
_cell.angle_alpha   90.00
_cell.angle_beta   90.00
_cell.angle_gamma   90.00
#
_symmetry.space_group_name_H-M   'P 1'
#
loop_
_entity.id
_entity.type
_entity.pdbx_description
1 polymer ?
#
loop_
_entity_poly.entity_id
_entity_poly.type
_entity_poly.pdbx_seq_one_letter_code
_entity_poly.pdbx_strand_id
1 'polypeptide(L)'
;MAGGVTAGKVIVVGDLMADAVELRMSKEEVCNYWKLDPEYSIISIMPGSRPQEVRYLTPFFLKVAELVREEFPKAQFILVLSPFTSEEELTSLPSGELEKVFQEIPKFKLVKKKRWKLITNLNLQVPVAKENQYEIMNASDLAITIPGTKTAEMAFLGRPMVVTVPLNKPEAIPLDGLPGLIGRV
;
A
#
# COMPACT_ATOMS: atom_id res chain seq x y z
N MET A 1 33.45 7.08 18.91
CA MET A 1 32.93 6.06 17.97
C MET A 1 32.25 4.98 18.79
N ALA A 2 30.96 4.71 18.58
CA ALA A 2 30.29 3.62 19.28
C ALA A 2 30.82 2.27 18.73
N GLY A 3 31.38 1.43 19.61
CA GLY A 3 32.13 0.22 19.24
C GLY A 3 31.33 -0.96 18.68
N GLY A 4 30.06 -0.75 18.31
CA GLY A 4 29.17 -1.81 17.82
C GLY A 4 28.90 -2.93 18.82
N VAL A 5 28.10 -3.92 18.40
CA VAL A 5 27.88 -5.17 19.14
C VAL A 5 28.92 -6.19 18.70
N THR A 6 29.54 -6.91 19.63
CA THR A 6 30.53 -7.95 19.30
C THR A 6 29.84 -9.17 18.69
N ALA A 7 30.50 -9.84 17.73
CA ALA A 7 29.92 -11.00 17.02
C ALA A 7 29.43 -12.11 17.98
N GLY A 8 30.14 -12.38 19.08
CA GLY A 8 29.74 -13.36 20.09
C GLY A 8 28.49 -13.00 20.89
N LYS A 9 27.94 -11.78 20.72
CA LYS A 9 26.66 -11.34 21.30
C LYS A 9 25.51 -11.35 20.29
N VAL A 10 25.76 -11.76 19.04
CA VAL A 10 24.75 -11.81 17.99
C VAL A 10 24.43 -13.27 17.68
N ILE A 11 23.15 -13.62 17.74
CA ILE A 11 22.65 -14.94 17.34
C ILE A 11 21.59 -14.70 16.28
N VAL A 12 21.73 -15.35 15.12
CA VAL A 12 20.72 -15.33 14.06
C VAL A 12 19.66 -16.38 14.40
N VAL A 13 18.43 -15.94 14.61
CA VAL A 13 17.31 -16.81 15.07
C VAL A 13 16.22 -17.02 14.01
N GLY A 14 16.41 -16.48 12.80
CA GLY A 14 15.39 -16.49 11.73
C GLY A 14 14.59 -15.19 11.68
N ASP A 15 13.44 -15.23 11.01
CA ASP A 15 12.54 -14.08 10.81
C ASP A 15 11.11 -14.47 11.21
N LEU A 16 10.66 -13.95 12.35
CA LEU A 16 9.32 -14.24 12.89
C LEU A 16 8.19 -13.69 12.01
N MET A 17 8.45 -12.68 11.17
CA MET A 17 7.44 -12.19 10.22
C MET A 17 7.19 -13.24 9.15
N ALA A 18 8.25 -13.86 8.61
CA ALA A 18 8.13 -14.95 7.66
C ALA A 18 7.35 -16.13 8.27
N ASP A 19 7.62 -16.47 9.52
CA ASP A 19 6.92 -17.54 10.24
C ASP A 19 5.43 -17.24 10.48
N ALA A 20 5.05 -15.95 10.52
CA ALA A 20 3.66 -15.52 10.76
C ALA A 20 2.79 -15.53 9.48
N VAL A 21 3.39 -15.72 8.30
CA VAL A 21 2.64 -15.76 7.04
C VAL A 21 1.97 -17.13 6.88
N GLU A 22 0.67 -17.18 7.19
CA GLU A 22 -0.16 -18.38 7.02
C GLU A 22 -1.23 -18.13 5.94
N LEU A 23 -1.16 -18.86 4.83
CA LEU A 23 -2.09 -18.73 3.72
C LEU A 23 -3.27 -19.69 3.91
N ARG A 24 -4.48 -19.13 4.04
CA ARG A 24 -5.71 -19.89 4.29
C ARG A 24 -6.70 -19.89 3.12
N MET A 25 -6.40 -19.15 2.07
CA MET A 25 -7.25 -19.04 0.87
C MET A 25 -6.40 -19.21 -0.40
N SER A 26 -6.97 -19.91 -1.38
CA SER A 26 -6.50 -19.97 -2.77
C SER A 26 -6.75 -18.65 -3.51
N LYS A 27 -6.11 -18.46 -4.67
CA LYS A 27 -6.32 -17.27 -5.53
C LYS A 27 -7.78 -17.15 -5.94
N GLU A 28 -8.42 -18.28 -6.27
CA GLU A 28 -9.83 -18.36 -6.65
C GLU A 28 -10.76 -17.95 -5.50
N GLU A 29 -10.47 -18.39 -4.28
CA GLU A 29 -11.23 -17.99 -3.10
C GLU A 29 -11.08 -16.49 -2.80
N VAL A 30 -9.87 -15.95 -2.93
CA VAL A 30 -9.62 -14.50 -2.80
C VAL A 30 -10.40 -13.72 -3.86
N CYS A 31 -10.37 -14.18 -5.12
CA CYS A 31 -11.11 -13.56 -6.21
C CYS A 31 -12.62 -13.57 -5.95
N ASN A 32 -13.16 -14.73 -5.56
CA ASN A 32 -14.57 -14.89 -5.22
C ASN A 32 -15.00 -14.02 -4.03
N TYR A 33 -14.14 -13.93 -3.00
CA TYR A 33 -14.37 -13.15 -1.80
C TYR A 33 -14.36 -11.65 -2.11
N TRP A 34 -13.35 -11.16 -2.83
CA TRP A 34 -13.16 -9.74 -3.16
C TRP A 34 -13.86 -9.25 -4.42
N LYS A 35 -14.54 -10.16 -5.15
CA LYS A 35 -15.19 -9.89 -6.44
C LYS A 35 -14.18 -9.39 -7.49
N LEU A 36 -13.03 -10.04 -7.52
CA LEU A 36 -11.99 -9.88 -8.54
C LEU A 36 -12.16 -10.96 -9.61
N ASP A 37 -11.74 -10.67 -10.84
CA ASP A 37 -11.78 -11.62 -11.95
C ASP A 37 -10.43 -12.38 -12.04
N PRO A 38 -10.37 -13.70 -11.87
CA PRO A 38 -9.10 -14.43 -11.86
C PRO A 38 -8.32 -14.34 -13.19
N GLU A 39 -8.98 -13.99 -14.30
CA GLU A 39 -8.34 -13.81 -15.62
C GLU A 39 -7.65 -12.44 -15.77
N TYR A 40 -7.86 -11.53 -14.82
CA TYR A 40 -7.35 -10.17 -14.82
C TYR A 40 -6.17 -10.07 -13.86
N SER A 41 -5.12 -9.34 -14.24
CA SER A 41 -3.94 -9.13 -13.40
C SER A 41 -4.32 -8.39 -12.11
N ILE A 42 -4.06 -9.00 -10.96
CA ILE A 42 -4.38 -8.44 -9.65
C ILE A 42 -3.17 -7.64 -9.16
N ILE A 43 -3.35 -6.33 -9.00
CA ILE A 43 -2.32 -5.42 -8.51
C ILE A 43 -2.71 -4.91 -7.12
N SER A 44 -1.93 -5.27 -6.09
CA SER A 44 -2.13 -4.72 -4.75
C SER A 44 -1.54 -3.32 -4.63
N ILE A 45 -2.28 -2.41 -4.01
CA ILE A 45 -1.80 -1.08 -3.60
C ILE A 45 -1.62 -1.10 -2.08
N MET A 46 -0.41 -0.81 -1.61
CA MET A 46 -0.06 -0.77 -0.19
C MET A 46 0.55 0.59 0.14
N PRO A 47 -0.29 1.59 0.50
CA PRO A 47 0.14 2.98 0.66
C PRO A 47 1.01 3.25 1.88
N GLY A 48 1.09 2.32 2.83
CA GLY A 48 1.81 2.50 4.08
C GLY A 48 0.94 2.16 5.29
N SER A 49 1.51 2.29 6.48
CA SER A 49 0.83 1.99 7.75
C SER A 49 0.52 3.25 8.57
N ARG A 50 1.13 4.38 8.22
CA ARG A 50 0.92 5.63 8.93
C ARG A 50 -0.18 6.46 8.28
N PRO A 51 -0.98 7.21 9.06
CA PRO A 51 -2.03 8.08 8.52
C PRO A 51 -1.55 9.01 7.40
N GLN A 52 -0.37 9.63 7.55
CA GLN A 52 0.18 10.53 6.54
C GLN A 52 0.55 9.80 5.25
N GLU A 53 1.19 8.63 5.35
CA GLU A 53 1.48 7.78 4.19
C GLU A 53 0.20 7.45 3.42
N VAL A 54 -0.85 7.03 4.14
CA VAL A 54 -2.15 6.71 3.54
C VAL A 54 -2.77 7.93 2.85
N ARG A 55 -2.80 9.09 3.50
CA ARG A 55 -3.39 10.33 2.95
C ARG A 55 -2.68 10.81 1.68
N TYR A 56 -1.36 10.70 1.64
CA TYR A 56 -0.55 11.22 0.54
C TYR A 56 -0.38 10.23 -0.60
N LEU A 57 -0.19 8.95 -0.30
CA LEU A 57 0.18 7.95 -1.30
C LEU A 57 -1.03 7.25 -1.91
N THR A 58 -2.18 7.22 -1.24
CA THR A 58 -3.42 6.72 -1.84
C THR A 58 -3.80 7.49 -3.11
N PRO A 59 -3.96 8.83 -3.11
CA PRO A 59 -4.28 9.57 -4.32
C PRO A 59 -3.25 9.37 -5.44
N PHE A 60 -1.96 9.32 -5.08
CA PHE A 60 -0.88 9.04 -6.02
C PHE A 60 -1.02 7.65 -6.66
N PHE A 61 -1.19 6.60 -5.86
CA PHE A 61 -1.33 5.24 -6.38
C PHE A 61 -2.64 5.03 -7.14
N LEU A 62 -3.71 5.77 -6.82
CA LEU A 62 -4.92 5.78 -7.65
C LEU A 62 -4.64 6.36 -9.04
N LYS A 63 -3.85 7.44 -9.16
CA LYS A 63 -3.42 7.97 -10.46
C LYS A 63 -2.59 6.94 -11.23
N VAL A 64 -1.64 6.28 -10.56
CA VAL A 64 -0.85 5.20 -11.16
C VAL A 64 -1.76 4.08 -11.65
N ALA A 65 -2.76 3.66 -10.85
CA ALA A 65 -3.70 2.62 -11.23
C ALA A 65 -4.57 3.00 -12.43
N GLU A 66 -4.99 4.28 -12.56
CA GLU A 66 -5.68 4.77 -13.75
C GLU A 66 -4.81 4.66 -15.01
N LEU A 67 -3.55 5.09 -14.93
CA LEU A 67 -2.59 5.01 -16.04
C LEU A 67 -2.28 3.56 -16.42
N VAL A 68 -2.07 2.68 -15.43
CA VAL A 68 -1.83 1.26 -15.68
C VAL A 68 -3.05 0.62 -16.33
N ARG A 69 -4.28 0.96 -15.92
CA ARG A 69 -5.49 0.40 -16.54
C ARG A 69 -5.71 0.91 -17.96
N GLU A 70 -5.28 2.14 -18.27
CA GLU A 70 -5.33 2.69 -19.63
C GLU A 70 -4.47 1.85 -20.59
N GLU A 71 -3.25 1.49 -20.18
CA GLU A 71 -2.33 0.67 -20.96
C GLU A 71 -2.66 -0.84 -20.89
N PHE A 72 -3.14 -1.30 -19.74
CA PHE A 72 -3.48 -2.70 -19.46
C PHE A 72 -4.95 -2.81 -19.00
N PRO A 73 -5.93 -2.88 -19.92
CA PRO A 73 -7.35 -2.89 -19.57
C PRO A 73 -7.79 -4.09 -18.71
N LYS A 74 -7.01 -5.18 -18.72
CA LYS A 74 -7.22 -6.36 -17.86
C LYS A 74 -6.47 -6.29 -16.52
N ALA A 75 -6.00 -5.11 -16.10
CA ALA A 75 -5.50 -4.89 -14.75
C ALA A 75 -6.63 -4.49 -13.81
N GLN A 76 -6.65 -5.10 -12.62
CA GLN A 76 -7.55 -4.77 -11.52
C GLN A 76 -6.75 -4.51 -10.25
N PHE A 77 -7.31 -3.73 -9.35
CA PHE A 77 -6.57 -3.20 -8.20
C PHE A 77 -7.31 -3.48 -6.91
N ILE A 78 -6.56 -3.74 -5.84
CA ILE A 78 -7.07 -3.84 -4.48
C ILE A 78 -6.14 -3.09 -3.54
N LEU A 79 -6.69 -2.20 -2.73
CA LEU A 79 -5.91 -1.46 -1.73
C LEU A 79 -5.90 -2.26 -0.43
N VAL A 80 -4.72 -2.63 0.04
CA VAL A 80 -4.53 -3.27 1.35
C VAL A 80 -4.17 -2.18 2.35
N LEU A 81 -5.14 -1.85 3.20
CA LEU A 81 -5.00 -0.85 4.24
C LEU A 81 -4.49 -1.53 5.53
N SER A 82 -3.51 -0.91 6.16
CA SER A 82 -2.99 -1.36 7.45
C SER A 82 -4.10 -1.49 8.50
N PRO A 83 -4.08 -2.54 9.35
CA PRO A 83 -5.04 -2.68 10.45
C PRO A 83 -4.92 -1.55 11.48
N PHE A 84 -3.77 -0.86 11.53
CA PHE A 84 -3.50 0.27 12.41
C PHE A 84 -4.00 1.61 11.86
N THR A 85 -4.61 1.62 10.67
CA THR A 85 -5.10 2.84 10.02
C THR A 85 -6.62 2.81 9.85
N SER A 86 -7.25 3.96 10.07
CA SER A 86 -8.69 4.17 9.81
C SER A 86 -8.94 4.44 8.33
N GLU A 87 -10.06 3.95 7.82
CA GLU A 87 -10.55 4.24 6.47
C GLU A 87 -10.84 5.72 6.25
N GLU A 88 -11.07 6.47 7.33
CA GLU A 88 -11.23 7.93 7.31
C GLU A 88 -10.00 8.62 6.69
N GLU A 89 -8.82 8.03 6.85
CA GLU A 89 -7.57 8.57 6.29
C GLU A 89 -7.51 8.52 4.77
N LEU A 90 -8.32 7.66 4.14
CA LEU A 90 -8.47 7.62 2.69
C LEU A 90 -9.21 8.84 2.15
N THR A 91 -9.99 9.52 3.00
CA THR A 91 -10.78 10.72 2.64
C THR A 91 -10.26 12.01 3.28
N SER A 92 -9.44 11.91 4.33
CA SER A 92 -8.83 13.05 5.03
C SER A 92 -7.61 13.59 4.27
N LEU A 93 -7.84 14.00 3.02
CA LEU A 93 -6.78 14.49 2.14
C LEU A 93 -6.23 15.83 2.65
N PRO A 94 -4.91 16.04 2.63
CA PRO A 94 -4.30 17.32 2.96
C PRO A 94 -4.56 18.29 1.80
N SER A 95 -5.67 19.02 1.90
CA SER A 95 -6.14 20.00 0.92
C SER A 95 -5.05 21.02 0.58
N GLY A 96 -4.73 21.18 -0.70
CA GLY A 96 -3.77 22.18 -1.18
C GLY A 96 -2.29 21.82 -1.00
N GLU A 97 -1.96 20.77 -0.26
CA GLU A 97 -0.58 20.23 -0.15
C GLU A 97 -0.32 19.18 -1.22
N LEU A 98 -1.32 18.36 -1.51
CA LEU A 98 -1.27 17.33 -2.54
C LEU A 98 -1.01 17.89 -3.93
N GLU A 99 -1.69 18.98 -4.31
CA GLU A 99 -1.51 19.66 -5.60
C GLU A 99 -0.13 20.31 -5.73
N LYS A 100 0.53 20.62 -4.61
CA LYS A 100 1.93 21.09 -4.62
C LYS A 100 2.90 19.93 -4.88
N VAL A 101 2.54 18.70 -4.56
CA VAL A 101 3.42 17.52 -4.67
C VAL A 101 3.18 16.78 -6.00
N PHE A 102 1.94 16.67 -6.45
CA PHE A 102 1.54 15.96 -7.66
C PHE A 102 0.73 16.87 -8.59
N GLN A 103 1.11 16.91 -9.87
CA GLN A 103 0.46 17.78 -10.86
C GLN A 103 -0.98 17.35 -11.19
N GLU A 104 -1.25 16.04 -11.13
CA GLU A 104 -2.56 15.47 -11.45
C GLU A 104 -2.95 14.40 -10.44
N ILE A 105 -4.00 14.67 -9.66
CA ILE A 105 -4.58 13.71 -8.74
C ILE A 105 -6.02 13.42 -9.17
N PRO A 106 -6.43 12.15 -9.29
CA PRO A 106 -7.81 11.83 -9.61
C PRO A 106 -8.74 12.33 -8.53
N LYS A 107 -9.93 12.78 -8.94
CA LYS A 107 -11.03 12.95 -8.00
C LYS A 107 -11.56 11.56 -7.67
N PHE A 108 -11.69 11.23 -6.40
CA PHE A 108 -12.22 9.94 -6.00
C PHE A 108 -13.13 10.08 -4.78
N LYS A 109 -13.93 9.05 -4.56
CA LYS A 109 -14.81 8.93 -3.39
C LYS A 109 -14.66 7.57 -2.74
N LEU A 110 -14.70 7.56 -1.41
CA LEU A 110 -14.83 6.34 -0.63
C LEU A 110 -16.31 5.99 -0.47
N VAL A 111 -16.68 4.75 -0.80
CA VAL A 111 -18.06 4.25 -0.69
C VAL A 111 -18.08 2.98 0.14
N LYS A 112 -18.98 2.90 1.12
CA LYS A 112 -19.28 1.68 1.86
C LYS A 112 -20.59 1.08 1.37
N LYS A 113 -20.56 -0.18 0.92
CA LYS A 113 -21.75 -1.03 0.85
C LYS A 113 -21.55 -2.18 1.84
N LYS A 114 -21.23 -3.38 1.33
CA LYS A 114 -20.75 -4.50 2.17
C LYS A 114 -19.30 -4.31 2.60
N ARG A 115 -18.48 -3.71 1.73
CA ARG A 115 -17.08 -3.37 1.95
C ARG A 115 -16.78 -1.97 1.44
N TRP A 116 -15.66 -1.45 1.88
CA TRP A 116 -15.13 -0.18 1.41
C TRP A 116 -14.55 -0.32 0.00
N LYS A 117 -14.75 0.72 -0.80
CA LYS A 117 -14.14 0.84 -2.12
C LYS A 117 -13.87 2.30 -2.46
N LEU A 118 -12.75 2.54 -3.12
CA LEU A 118 -12.43 3.82 -3.74
C LEU A 118 -12.95 3.79 -5.17
N ILE A 119 -13.62 4.87 -5.59
CA ILE A 119 -14.11 5.04 -6.95
C ILE A 119 -13.56 6.36 -7.49
N THR A 120 -12.75 6.30 -8.54
CA THR A 120 -12.21 7.50 -9.20
C THR A 120 -13.18 8.09 -10.21
N ASN A 121 -12.91 9.31 -10.69
CA ASN A 121 -13.67 9.98 -11.73
C ASN A 121 -13.64 9.26 -13.08
N LEU A 122 -12.65 8.39 -13.31
CA LEU A 122 -12.59 7.49 -14.48
C LEU A 122 -13.27 6.13 -14.21
N ASN A 123 -14.11 6.04 -13.18
CA ASN A 123 -14.80 4.80 -12.77
C ASN A 123 -13.83 3.63 -12.48
N LEU A 124 -12.59 3.90 -12.06
CA LEU A 124 -11.74 2.87 -11.47
C LEU A 124 -12.31 2.50 -10.10
N GLN A 125 -12.62 1.22 -9.91
CA GLN A 125 -13.09 0.68 -8.63
C GLN A 125 -11.96 -0.11 -7.97
N VAL A 126 -11.56 0.34 -6.78
CA VAL A 126 -10.50 -0.31 -5.99
C VAL A 126 -11.11 -0.73 -4.65
N PRO A 127 -11.38 -2.02 -4.42
CA PRO A 127 -11.77 -2.52 -3.11
C PRO A 127 -10.70 -2.17 -2.07
N VAL A 128 -11.14 -1.85 -0.86
CA VAL A 128 -10.25 -1.56 0.27
C VAL A 128 -10.36 -2.71 1.27
N ALA A 129 -9.25 -3.41 1.46
CA ALA A 129 -9.12 -4.54 2.36
C ALA A 129 -8.40 -4.14 3.65
N LYS A 130 -8.98 -4.53 4.79
CA LYS A 130 -8.35 -4.47 6.13
C LYS A 130 -8.17 -5.86 6.75
N GLU A 131 -8.41 -6.89 5.94
CA GLU A 131 -8.41 -8.30 6.29
C GLU A 131 -7.81 -9.08 5.12
N ASN A 132 -7.44 -10.33 5.37
CA ASN A 132 -6.86 -11.24 4.38
C ASN A 132 -5.62 -10.70 3.65
N GLN A 133 -4.77 -9.95 4.35
CA GLN A 133 -3.62 -9.27 3.73
C GLN A 133 -2.68 -10.26 3.03
N TYR A 134 -2.35 -11.39 3.66
CA TYR A 134 -1.39 -12.34 3.11
C TYR A 134 -1.98 -13.11 1.92
N GLU A 135 -3.27 -13.43 1.99
CA GLU A 135 -4.00 -14.09 0.92
C GLU A 135 -4.13 -13.17 -0.29
N ILE A 136 -4.43 -11.88 -0.08
CA ILE A 136 -4.45 -10.87 -1.14
C ILE A 136 -3.05 -10.73 -1.76
N MET A 137 -2.01 -10.57 -0.93
CA MET A 137 -0.63 -10.44 -1.41
C MET A 137 -0.21 -11.65 -2.23
N ASN A 138 -0.53 -12.86 -1.79
CA ASN A 138 -0.25 -14.08 -2.52
C ASN A 138 -1.09 -14.25 -3.80
N ALA A 139 -2.32 -13.75 -3.84
CA ALA A 139 -3.14 -13.77 -5.05
C ALA A 139 -2.68 -12.75 -6.10
N SER A 140 -1.99 -11.69 -5.67
CA SER A 140 -1.54 -10.61 -6.53
C SER A 140 -0.43 -11.02 -7.48
N ASP A 141 -0.52 -10.51 -8.71
CA ASP A 141 0.49 -10.67 -9.74
C ASP A 141 1.57 -9.59 -9.63
N LEU A 142 1.28 -8.48 -8.95
CA LEU A 142 2.21 -7.38 -8.63
C LEU A 142 1.72 -6.60 -7.39
N ALA A 143 2.63 -6.03 -6.61
CA ALA A 143 2.30 -4.93 -5.69
C ALA A 143 2.93 -3.61 -6.09
N ILE A 144 2.24 -2.52 -5.76
CA ILE A 144 2.81 -1.18 -5.71
C ILE A 144 2.79 -0.74 -4.24
N THR A 145 3.96 -0.42 -3.70
CA THR A 145 4.11 -0.13 -2.28
C THR A 145 5.23 0.87 -2.01
N ILE A 146 5.48 1.17 -0.74
CA ILE A 146 6.60 1.95 -0.24
C ILE A 146 7.53 1.08 0.61
N PRO A 147 8.76 1.51 0.93
CA PRO A 147 9.64 0.77 1.82
C PRO A 147 9.00 0.50 3.19
N GLY A 148 9.07 -0.74 3.67
CA GLY A 148 8.55 -1.12 5.00
C GLY A 148 8.35 -2.63 5.13
N THR A 149 7.70 -3.08 6.20
CA THR A 149 7.47 -4.52 6.46
C THR A 149 6.79 -5.24 5.29
N LYS A 150 5.89 -4.55 4.57
CA LYS A 150 5.20 -5.08 3.39
C LYS A 150 6.13 -5.49 2.26
N THR A 151 7.31 -4.87 2.11
CA THR A 151 8.26 -5.28 1.08
C THR A 151 8.90 -6.62 1.40
N ALA A 152 9.25 -6.85 2.67
CA ALA A 152 9.78 -8.13 3.12
C ALA A 152 8.72 -9.24 3.04
N GLU A 153 7.47 -8.95 3.41
CA GLU A 153 6.35 -9.89 3.27
C GLU A 153 6.09 -10.28 1.80
N MET A 154 6.10 -9.30 0.88
CA MET A 154 5.98 -9.57 -0.58
C MET A 154 7.14 -10.43 -1.09
N ALA A 155 8.38 -10.11 -0.66
CA ALA A 155 9.56 -10.86 -1.04
C ALA A 155 9.50 -12.30 -0.52
N PHE A 156 9.05 -12.51 0.72
CA PHE A 156 8.84 -13.83 1.29
C PHE A 156 7.82 -14.65 0.51
N LEU A 157 6.72 -14.03 0.09
CA LEU A 157 5.69 -14.65 -0.76
C LEU A 157 6.14 -14.89 -2.21
N GLY A 158 7.35 -14.46 -2.60
CA GLY A 158 7.86 -14.58 -3.96
C GLY A 158 7.09 -13.72 -4.97
N ARG A 159 6.47 -12.63 -4.52
CA ARG A 159 5.60 -11.79 -5.33
C ARG A 159 6.33 -10.52 -5.77
N PRO A 160 6.30 -10.17 -7.07
CA PRO A 160 6.99 -8.99 -7.54
C PRO A 160 6.34 -7.71 -7.00
N MET A 161 7.15 -6.67 -6.83
CA MET A 161 6.70 -5.39 -6.30
C MET A 161 7.45 -4.22 -6.94
N VAL A 162 6.75 -3.12 -7.13
CA VAL A 162 7.31 -1.79 -7.42
C VAL A 162 7.35 -1.02 -6.11
N VAL A 163 8.56 -0.77 -5.61
CA VAL A 163 8.78 0.00 -4.38
C VAL A 163 8.99 1.46 -4.74
N THR A 164 8.00 2.28 -4.42
CA THR A 164 8.00 3.72 -4.68
C THR A 164 8.63 4.44 -3.49
N VAL A 165 9.67 5.23 -3.76
CA VAL A 165 10.29 6.11 -2.77
C VAL A 165 10.01 7.55 -3.19
N PRO A 166 9.12 8.27 -2.51
CA PRO A 166 8.76 9.63 -2.90
C PRO A 166 9.87 10.61 -2.48
N LEU A 167 10.93 10.69 -3.29
CA LEU A 167 12.09 11.57 -3.07
C LEU A 167 11.91 12.97 -3.70
N ASN A 168 10.79 13.22 -4.36
CA ASN A 168 10.53 14.42 -5.15
C ASN A 168 10.28 15.69 -4.32
N LYS A 169 9.74 15.55 -3.10
CA LYS A 169 9.54 16.64 -2.13
C LYS A 169 9.65 16.13 -0.68
N PRO A 170 10.88 15.81 -0.20
CA PRO A 170 11.07 15.30 1.15
C PRO A 170 10.63 16.29 2.23
N GLU A 171 10.47 17.58 1.91
CA GLU A 171 9.97 18.62 2.81
C GLU A 171 8.44 18.56 3.01
N ALA A 172 7.71 18.02 2.03
CA ALA A 172 6.25 17.91 2.07
C ALA A 172 5.77 16.57 2.65
N ILE A 173 6.67 15.60 2.78
CA ILE A 173 6.39 14.27 3.33
C ILE A 173 7.04 14.23 4.71
N PRO A 174 6.26 14.25 5.80
CA PRO A 174 6.84 14.29 7.15
C PRO A 174 7.75 13.08 7.36
N LEU A 175 9.05 13.35 7.52
CA LEU A 175 10.06 12.35 7.83
C LEU A 175 9.88 11.88 9.28
N ASP A 176 10.12 10.60 9.54
CA ASP A 176 10.12 10.10 10.91
C ASP A 176 11.32 10.62 11.73
N GLY A 177 11.16 10.59 13.05
CA GLY A 177 12.24 10.91 14.00
C GLY A 177 12.37 12.40 14.29
N LEU A 178 13.54 12.79 14.81
CA LEU A 178 13.86 14.19 15.17
C LEU A 178 13.56 15.21 14.04
N PRO A 179 13.83 14.92 12.75
CA PRO A 179 13.48 15.84 11.66
C PRO A 179 11.98 16.14 11.55
N GLY A 180 11.10 15.16 11.80
CA GLY A 180 9.64 15.35 11.78
C GLY A 180 9.08 16.10 12.99
N LEU A 181 9.81 16.11 14.11
CA LEU A 181 9.45 16.88 15.31
C LEU A 181 9.88 18.36 15.17
N ILE A 182 11.01 18.62 14.53
CA ILE A 182 11.54 19.98 14.33
C ILE A 182 10.82 20.69 13.18
N GLY A 183 10.41 19.98 12.13
CA GLY A 183 9.67 20.56 10.99
C GLY A 183 8.22 20.98 11.30
N ARG A 184 7.75 20.85 12.55
CA ARG A 184 6.41 21.25 13.02
C ARG A 184 6.43 22.46 13.97
N VAL A 185 7.58 23.13 14.14
CA VAL A 185 7.72 24.38 14.91
C VAL A 185 7.76 25.58 13.97
#